data_AF-A0A9E2ICM5-F1
#
_entry.id   AF-A0A9E2ICM5-F1
#
_cell.length_a   1.000
_cell.length_b   1.000
_cell.length_c   1.000
_cell.angle_alpha   90.00
_cell.angle_beta   90.00
_cell.angle_gamma   90.00
#
_symmetry.space_group_name_H-M   'P 1'
#
loop_
_entity.id
_entity.type
_entity.pdbx_description
1 polymer ?
#
loop_
_entity_poly.entity_id
_entity_poly.type
_entity_poly.pdbx_seq_one_letter_code
_entity_poly.pdbx_strand_id
1 'polypeptide(L)'
;MFDKPARIKCIYLPAGVFNPYSGVKTSILMLDKNLAKKTNKILFAKINNDGFGLGAQRREVKGSDLPLALEVIKRYKQSIIENKDFEFNADEAKLASLIEKKIIAESGDYNLGGDRYKEALVYSGKWNFVELGNVCEILNGYAFKSENYVKDGIRVLRITNVQKGVIVDENPKFYSLDTKESIEQYKLVKDDLLMSLTGNVGRVGLLPNYLLPAALNQRVACLRNNGEKVDKRFLFHLLNQDIFEQSCIASSKGIAQKNLSTVWLSNYKIPLPPLEVQEQIVVELDNYQKIIDGARQVVENYKPHIDIDPDWEMVELGKVCKPEYGFTERAKEKGDVRFVRITDIGQDGKLINDEKKYIDLTATAKKYLLKKGDVLVARTGATFGKTMMFNEDYEAVFASFLIRLVFLSKKITPDYYWVFAQSQSYWDQANSLMTGGGQPQFNGNAIKKIKLPMPSIDSQREIVAQVEQEQKIIDANKKLIEMYEQKVKDRIAKVWGEKVV
;
A
#
# COMPACT_ATOMS: atom_id res chain seq x y z
N MET A 1 17.55 19.09 35.07
CA MET A 1 16.64 18.27 35.91
C MET A 1 16.85 16.75 35.77
N PHE A 2 17.92 16.31 35.07
CA PHE A 2 18.13 14.91 34.72
C PHE A 2 19.41 14.38 35.33
N ASP A 3 19.39 14.31 36.65
CA ASP A 3 20.12 13.27 37.35
C ASP A 3 19.14 12.76 38.40
N LYS A 4 18.70 11.51 38.28
CA LYS A 4 18.56 10.63 39.45
C LYS A 4 18.02 9.23 39.11
N PRO A 5 18.57 8.19 39.76
CA PRO A 5 18.29 6.78 39.56
C PRO A 5 17.00 6.36 40.27
N ALA A 6 15.90 7.08 40.01
CA ALA A 6 14.62 6.92 40.71
C ALA A 6 13.58 6.10 39.93
N ARG A 7 13.89 5.65 38.71
CA ARG A 7 12.90 5.11 37.78
C ARG A 7 12.79 3.60 37.88
N ILE A 8 11.57 3.09 37.96
CA ILE A 8 11.31 1.64 38.01
C ILE A 8 10.37 1.22 36.89
N LYS A 9 9.40 2.07 36.49
CA LYS A 9 8.36 1.67 35.52
C LYS A 9 7.90 2.81 34.61
N CYS A 10 7.52 2.45 33.38
CA CYS A 10 6.85 3.32 32.41
C CYS A 10 5.65 2.59 31.81
N ILE A 11 4.46 3.18 31.88
CA ILE A 11 3.20 2.60 31.41
C ILE A 11 2.66 3.48 30.28
N TYR A 12 2.54 2.93 29.07
CA TYR A 12 1.93 3.63 27.93
C TYR A 12 0.43 3.41 27.95
N LEU A 13 -0.33 4.50 27.86
CA LEU A 13 -1.78 4.46 27.77
C LEU A 13 -2.24 4.70 26.32
N PRO A 14 -3.45 4.24 25.94
CA PRO A 14 -4.05 4.59 24.67
C PRO A 14 -4.14 6.11 24.49
N ALA A 15 -4.17 6.57 23.24
CA ALA A 15 -4.44 7.98 22.97
C ALA A 15 -5.88 8.33 23.41
N GLY A 16 -6.08 9.52 23.98
CA GLY A 16 -7.41 9.99 24.37
C GLY A 16 -7.90 9.53 25.76
N VAL A 17 -7.04 8.89 26.56
CA VAL A 17 -7.36 8.60 27.99
C VAL A 17 -7.55 9.88 28.81
N PHE A 18 -6.78 10.93 28.50
CA PHE A 18 -6.89 12.24 29.15
C PHE A 18 -7.27 13.31 28.12
N ASN A 19 -8.54 13.73 28.11
CA ASN A 19 -8.99 14.88 27.31
C ASN A 19 -8.51 16.20 27.94
N PRO A 20 -8.22 17.26 27.15
CA PRO A 20 -8.49 17.42 25.72
C PRO A 20 -7.37 16.97 24.77
N TYR A 21 -6.33 16.29 25.26
CA TYR A 21 -5.13 15.94 24.48
C TYR A 21 -5.33 14.71 23.59
N SER A 22 -6.25 14.80 22.63
CA SER A 22 -6.39 13.80 21.56
C SER A 22 -5.15 13.83 20.67
N GLY A 23 -4.40 12.72 20.62
CA GLY A 23 -3.21 12.56 19.77
C GLY A 23 -1.85 12.69 20.47
N VAL A 24 -1.79 13.04 21.75
CA VAL A 24 -0.53 13.03 22.53
C VAL A 24 -0.35 11.66 23.19
N LYS A 25 0.84 11.06 23.05
CA LYS A 25 1.17 9.82 23.76
C LYS A 25 1.25 10.11 25.26
N THR A 26 0.35 9.50 26.02
CA THR A 26 0.36 9.62 27.48
C THR A 26 1.11 8.44 28.08
N SER A 27 2.05 8.72 28.97
CA SER A 27 2.75 7.70 29.76
C SER A 27 2.66 8.01 31.24
N ILE A 28 2.43 6.99 32.08
CA ILE A 28 2.58 7.08 33.53
C ILE A 28 4.00 6.63 33.88
N LEU A 29 4.76 7.51 34.53
CA LEU A 29 6.09 7.20 35.05
C LEU A 29 5.98 6.91 36.54
N MET A 30 6.41 5.73 36.96
CA MET A 30 6.51 5.40 38.39
C MET A 30 7.96 5.55 38.86
N LEU A 31 8.14 6.47 39.82
CA LEU A 31 9.42 6.83 40.39
C LEU A 31 9.48 6.40 41.86
N ASP A 32 10.44 5.55 42.21
CA ASP A 32 10.80 5.21 43.58
C ASP A 32 12.33 5.01 43.66
N LYS A 33 12.99 5.91 44.39
CA LYS A 33 14.46 5.96 44.52
C LYS A 33 15.04 4.77 45.26
N ASN A 34 14.30 4.17 46.18
CA ASN A 34 14.81 3.10 47.02
C ASN A 34 14.82 1.78 46.27
N LEU A 35 13.72 1.48 45.58
CA LEU A 35 13.62 0.29 44.75
C LEU A 35 14.45 0.40 43.47
N ALA A 36 14.54 1.59 42.86
CA ALA A 36 15.35 1.78 41.65
C ALA A 36 16.86 1.55 41.87
N LYS A 37 17.37 1.66 43.11
CA LYS A 37 18.75 1.27 43.44
C LYS A 37 18.97 -0.24 43.51
N LYS A 38 17.89 -1.02 43.70
CA LYS A 38 17.92 -2.48 43.86
C LYS A 38 17.76 -3.25 42.55
N THR A 39 17.56 -2.56 41.42
CA THR A 39 17.43 -3.20 40.10
C THR A 39 18.18 -2.41 39.03
N ASN A 40 18.80 -3.13 38.10
CA ASN A 40 19.38 -2.56 36.88
C ASN A 40 18.37 -2.53 35.71
N LYS A 41 17.12 -2.99 35.90
CA LYS A 41 16.08 -3.08 34.87
C LYS A 41 14.92 -2.09 35.08
N ILE A 42 14.27 -1.68 33.99
CA ILE A 42 13.07 -0.83 33.97
C ILE A 42 11.94 -1.61 33.30
N LEU A 43 10.79 -1.68 33.96
CA LEU A 43 9.59 -2.31 33.41
C LEU A 43 8.85 -1.34 32.49
N PHE A 44 8.52 -1.78 31.29
CA PHE A 44 7.66 -1.09 30.36
C PHE A 44 6.37 -1.89 30.17
N ALA A 45 5.21 -1.25 30.28
CA ALA A 45 3.91 -1.89 30.03
C ALA A 45 3.12 -1.05 29.02
N LYS A 46 2.50 -1.69 28.03
CA LYS A 46 1.73 -1.03 26.98
C LYS A 46 0.26 -1.44 27.06
N ILE A 47 -0.59 -0.48 27.42
CA ILE A 47 -2.04 -0.64 27.46
C ILE A 47 -2.58 -0.28 26.07
N ASN A 48 -3.14 -1.26 25.36
CA ASN A 48 -3.77 -1.04 24.05
C ASN A 48 -5.28 -0.83 24.21
N ASN A 49 -5.89 -1.54 25.16
CA ASN A 49 -7.29 -1.42 25.52
C ASN A 49 -7.41 -1.15 27.02
N ASP A 50 -7.97 -0.02 27.40
CA ASP A 50 -8.19 0.34 28.81
C ASP A 50 -9.61 0.02 29.30
N GLY A 51 -10.46 -0.55 28.45
CA GLY A 51 -11.88 -0.80 28.74
C GLY A 51 -12.82 0.28 28.21
N PHE A 52 -12.33 1.29 27.49
CA PHE A 52 -13.16 2.35 26.93
C PHE A 52 -12.82 2.66 25.46
N GLY A 53 -13.85 3.02 24.68
CA GLY A 53 -13.70 3.42 23.29
C GLY A 53 -13.02 4.79 23.12
N LEU A 54 -12.45 5.03 21.94
CA LEU A 54 -11.69 6.25 21.60
C LEU A 54 -12.55 7.51 21.37
N GLY A 55 -13.88 7.41 21.44
CA GLY A 55 -14.78 8.55 21.29
C GLY A 55 -14.70 9.49 22.51
N ALA A 56 -15.02 10.77 22.31
CA ALA A 56 -14.98 11.79 23.38
C ALA A 56 -15.82 11.42 24.62
N GLN A 57 -16.87 10.62 24.44
CA GLN A 57 -17.75 10.11 25.50
C GLN A 57 -17.21 8.86 26.22
N ARG A 58 -16.07 8.29 25.80
CA ARG A 58 -15.38 7.16 26.45
C ARG A 58 -16.35 6.06 26.90
N ARG A 59 -17.15 5.53 25.97
CA ARG A 59 -18.11 4.45 26.26
C ARG A 59 -17.37 3.15 26.55
N GLU A 60 -17.87 2.36 27.49
CA GLU A 60 -17.27 1.06 27.86
C GLU A 60 -17.18 0.12 26.64
N VAL A 61 -16.06 -0.61 26.55
CA VAL A 61 -15.84 -1.68 25.57
C VAL A 61 -15.40 -2.95 26.29
N LYS A 62 -15.58 -4.09 25.63
CA LYS A 62 -15.24 -5.39 26.21
C LYS A 62 -13.72 -5.54 26.36
N GLY A 63 -13.29 -6.00 27.54
CA GLY A 63 -11.90 -6.29 27.88
C GLY A 63 -11.11 -5.05 28.34
N SER A 64 -10.05 -5.28 29.13
CA SER A 64 -9.12 -4.22 29.57
C SER A 64 -7.78 -4.86 29.89
N ASP A 65 -6.71 -4.20 29.43
CA ASP A 65 -5.31 -4.55 29.70
C ASP A 65 -4.86 -4.11 31.10
N LEU A 66 -5.62 -3.21 31.75
CA LEU A 66 -5.27 -2.60 33.02
C LEU A 66 -5.14 -3.60 34.19
N PRO A 67 -6.02 -4.60 34.37
CA PRO A 67 -5.90 -5.57 35.45
C PRO A 67 -4.59 -6.38 35.36
N LEU A 68 -4.29 -6.91 34.17
CA LEU A 68 -3.07 -7.69 33.92
C LEU A 68 -1.82 -6.81 34.09
N ALA A 69 -1.83 -5.59 33.55
CA ALA A 69 -0.73 -4.66 33.73
C ALA A 69 -0.47 -4.34 35.21
N LEU A 70 -1.54 -4.13 35.99
CA LEU A 70 -1.42 -3.86 37.42
C LEU A 70 -0.84 -5.06 38.17
N GLU A 71 -1.22 -6.27 37.81
CA GLU A 71 -0.69 -7.50 38.39
C GLU A 71 0.82 -7.65 38.11
N VAL A 72 1.24 -7.50 36.85
CA VAL A 72 2.66 -7.51 36.42
C VAL A 72 3.46 -6.47 37.19
N ILE A 73 2.92 -5.25 37.30
CA ILE A 73 3.53 -4.14 38.04
C ILE A 73 3.70 -4.50 39.51
N LYS A 74 2.71 -5.11 40.16
CA LYS A 74 2.77 -5.52 41.56
C LYS A 74 3.81 -6.61 41.77
N ARG A 75 3.77 -7.67 40.95
CA ARG A 75 4.75 -8.77 41.00
C ARG A 75 6.19 -8.27 40.81
N TYR A 76 6.44 -7.41 39.82
CA TYR A 76 7.77 -6.85 39.60
C TYR A 76 8.24 -5.97 40.76
N LYS A 77 7.31 -5.24 41.42
CA LYS A 77 7.66 -4.51 42.64
C LYS A 77 8.11 -5.47 43.74
N GLN A 78 7.35 -6.55 43.93
CA GLN A 78 7.61 -7.53 44.97
C GLN A 78 8.93 -8.27 44.72
N SER A 79 9.24 -8.63 43.47
CA SER A 79 10.50 -9.29 43.13
C SER A 79 11.72 -8.41 43.44
N ILE A 80 11.64 -7.09 43.21
CA ILE A 80 12.70 -6.15 43.61
C ILE A 80 12.82 -6.07 45.15
N ILE A 81 11.70 -6.10 45.89
CA ILE A 81 11.72 -6.05 47.36
C ILE A 81 12.36 -7.32 47.93
N GLU A 82 12.01 -8.47 47.37
CA GLU A 82 12.47 -9.80 47.79
C GLU A 82 13.82 -10.21 47.20
N ASN A 83 14.38 -9.41 46.29
CA ASN A 83 15.60 -9.70 45.55
C ASN A 83 15.53 -11.05 44.79
N LYS A 84 14.40 -11.27 44.10
CA LYS A 84 14.16 -12.45 43.25
C LYS A 84 14.16 -12.07 41.77
N ASP A 85 14.49 -13.05 40.94
CA ASP A 85 14.33 -12.93 39.50
C ASP A 85 12.86 -12.74 39.12
N PHE A 86 12.64 -12.05 38.01
CA PHE A 86 11.32 -11.73 37.50
C PHE A 86 11.22 -12.19 36.04
N GLU A 87 10.22 -13.03 35.79
CA GLU A 87 9.88 -13.52 34.47
C GLU A 87 8.41 -13.24 34.17
N PHE A 88 8.15 -13.04 32.88
CA PHE A 88 6.80 -12.89 32.35
C PHE A 88 6.25 -14.26 31.97
N ASN A 89 4.95 -14.48 32.17
CA ASN A 89 4.24 -15.52 31.44
C ASN A 89 3.95 -15.08 29.99
N ALA A 90 3.43 -16.00 29.17
CA ALA A 90 3.19 -15.77 27.75
C ALA A 90 2.23 -14.60 27.45
N ASP A 91 1.26 -14.32 28.31
CA ASP A 91 0.31 -13.22 28.13
C ASP A 91 0.88 -11.90 28.63
N GLU A 92 1.64 -11.93 29.72
CA GLU A 92 2.35 -10.76 30.26
C GLU A 92 3.41 -10.25 29.28
N ALA A 93 4.12 -11.16 28.58
CA ALA A 93 5.15 -10.80 27.59
C ALA A 93 4.60 -10.05 26.36
N LYS A 94 3.31 -10.24 26.04
CA LYS A 94 2.64 -9.47 24.97
C LYS A 94 2.47 -8.00 25.38
N LEU A 95 2.22 -7.75 26.66
CA LEU A 95 1.84 -6.46 27.22
C LEU A 95 3.01 -5.69 27.84
N ALA A 96 4.01 -6.38 28.38
CA ALA A 96 5.12 -5.78 29.11
C ALA A 96 6.49 -6.32 28.66
N SER A 97 7.52 -5.51 28.90
CA SER A 97 8.91 -5.83 28.61
C SER A 97 9.81 -5.27 29.71
N LEU A 98 10.90 -5.98 30.04
CA LEU A 98 11.84 -5.60 31.07
C LEU A 98 13.20 -5.29 30.45
N ILE A 99 13.64 -4.02 30.52
CA ILE A 99 14.80 -3.52 29.76
C ILE A 99 15.91 -3.06 30.72
N GLU A 100 17.16 -3.43 30.45
CA GLU A 100 18.30 -2.96 31.24
C GLU A 100 18.55 -1.46 31.07
N LYS A 101 18.91 -0.79 32.17
CA LYS A 101 19.25 0.63 32.19
C LYS A 101 20.41 0.98 31.25
N LYS A 102 21.36 0.06 31.05
CA LYS A 102 22.50 0.24 30.15
C LYS A 102 22.04 0.37 28.69
N ILE A 103 21.14 -0.51 28.23
CA ILE A 103 20.56 -0.48 26.87
C ILE A 103 19.86 0.86 26.60
N ILE A 104 19.17 1.40 27.61
CA ILE A 104 18.48 2.71 27.49
C ILE A 104 19.50 3.86 27.41
N ALA A 105 20.60 3.75 28.16
CA ALA A 105 21.66 4.76 28.20
C ALA A 105 22.52 4.79 26.93
N GLU A 106 22.71 3.65 26.25
CA GLU A 106 23.47 3.55 24.99
C GLU A 106 22.90 4.43 23.86
N SER A 107 21.60 4.71 23.90
CA SER A 107 20.93 5.56 22.90
C SER A 107 21.22 7.06 23.02
N GLY A 108 21.88 7.53 24.10
CA GLY A 108 22.16 8.94 24.38
C GLY A 108 20.95 9.83 24.71
N ASP A 109 19.76 9.48 24.21
CA ASP A 109 18.51 10.25 24.32
C ASP A 109 17.61 9.81 25.50
N TYR A 110 18.01 8.81 26.31
CA TYR A 110 17.23 8.23 27.42
C TYR A 110 15.73 8.06 27.10
N ASN A 111 15.43 7.52 25.92
CA ASN A 111 14.06 7.48 25.41
C ASN A 111 13.26 6.40 26.12
N LEU A 112 12.08 6.76 26.63
CA LEU A 112 11.16 5.85 27.31
C LEU A 112 10.11 5.38 26.31
N GLY A 113 10.51 4.59 25.31
CA GLY A 113 9.64 3.94 24.34
C GLY A 113 9.95 2.44 24.29
N GLY A 114 9.22 1.63 25.06
CA GLY A 114 9.56 0.21 25.32
C GLY A 114 9.65 -0.64 24.06
N ASP A 115 8.79 -0.36 23.07
CA ASP A 115 8.76 -1.05 21.77
C ASP A 115 10.08 -0.94 20.98
N ARG A 116 10.93 0.06 21.27
CA ARG A 116 12.23 0.24 20.59
C ARG A 116 13.33 -0.68 21.11
N TYR A 117 13.14 -1.21 22.30
CA TYR A 117 14.10 -2.09 22.98
C TYR A 117 13.57 -3.52 23.09
N LYS A 118 12.36 -3.79 22.57
CA LYS A 118 11.94 -5.16 22.30
C LYS A 118 12.95 -5.74 21.33
N GLU A 119 13.51 -6.89 21.71
CA GLU A 119 14.65 -7.53 21.08
C GLU A 119 14.55 -7.49 19.56
N ALA A 120 15.67 -7.11 18.93
CA ALA A 120 15.85 -7.19 17.49
C ALA A 120 15.39 -8.57 17.01
N LEU A 121 14.56 -8.60 15.97
CA LEU A 121 14.06 -9.81 15.33
C LEU A 121 15.16 -10.87 15.24
N VAL A 122 15.07 -11.91 16.07
CA VAL A 122 15.96 -13.06 15.98
C VAL A 122 15.33 -13.99 14.95
N TYR A 123 15.91 -14.03 13.76
CA TYR A 123 15.55 -15.01 12.75
C TYR A 123 16.39 -16.28 12.98
N SER A 124 15.77 -17.47 12.90
CA SER A 124 16.48 -18.77 12.95
C SER A 124 17.02 -19.20 11.58
N GLY A 125 17.30 -18.24 10.70
CA GLY A 125 17.67 -18.50 9.31
C GLY A 125 18.94 -19.36 9.17
N LYS A 126 19.01 -20.13 8.08
CA LYS A 126 20.17 -20.95 7.69
C LYS A 126 21.48 -20.14 7.54
N TRP A 127 21.37 -18.83 7.31
CA TRP A 127 22.47 -17.95 6.93
C TRP A 127 22.93 -17.07 8.09
N ASN A 128 24.21 -16.75 8.10
CA ASN A 128 24.77 -15.79 9.06
C ASN A 128 24.18 -14.41 8.79
N PHE A 129 23.80 -13.72 9.87
CA PHE A 129 23.33 -12.35 9.81
C PHE A 129 24.50 -11.38 9.98
N VAL A 130 24.58 -10.39 9.10
CA VAL A 130 25.59 -9.33 9.14
C VAL A 130 24.92 -7.97 9.25
N GLU A 131 25.58 -7.01 9.87
CA GLU A 131 25.13 -5.62 9.86
C GLU A 131 25.26 -5.02 8.45
N LEU A 132 24.25 -4.28 8.01
CA LEU A 132 24.20 -3.69 6.68
C LEU A 132 25.40 -2.79 6.39
N GLY A 133 25.88 -2.03 7.39
CA GLY A 133 27.06 -1.18 7.28
C GLY A 133 28.37 -1.93 6.99
N ASN A 134 28.43 -3.24 7.26
CA ASN A 134 29.63 -4.05 6.98
C ASN A 134 29.74 -4.51 5.52
N VAL A 135 28.63 -4.41 4.76
CA VAL A 135 28.53 -4.85 3.36
C VAL A 135 28.14 -3.73 2.40
N CYS A 136 27.75 -2.58 2.91
CA CYS A 136 27.27 -1.44 2.14
C CYS A 136 27.64 -0.11 2.81
N GLU A 137 28.10 0.85 2.02
CA GLU A 137 28.27 2.24 2.45
C GLU A 137 26.91 2.95 2.46
N ILE A 138 26.63 3.70 3.52
CA ILE A 138 25.37 4.45 3.68
C ILE A 138 25.69 5.93 3.54
N LEU A 139 25.37 6.48 2.37
CA LEU A 139 25.60 7.88 2.03
C LEU A 139 24.35 8.72 2.36
N ASN A 140 24.57 9.86 3.01
CA ASN A 140 23.54 10.85 3.29
C ASN A 140 23.50 11.92 2.19
N GLY A 141 22.31 12.44 1.87
CA GLY A 141 22.15 13.46 0.84
C GLY A 141 22.36 14.91 1.31
N TYR A 142 22.25 15.83 0.35
CA TYR A 142 22.39 17.27 0.54
C TYR A 142 21.06 18.00 0.71
N ALA A 143 21.08 19.09 1.47
CA ALA A 143 19.93 19.95 1.73
C ALA A 143 19.62 20.94 0.60
N PHE A 144 19.14 20.43 -0.53
CA PHE A 144 18.71 21.25 -1.66
C PHE A 144 17.52 22.15 -1.29
N LYS A 145 17.68 23.45 -1.52
CA LYS A 145 16.69 24.53 -1.36
C LYS A 145 15.82 24.64 -2.60
N SER A 146 14.51 24.70 -2.40
CA SER A 146 13.53 24.74 -3.50
C SER A 146 13.66 25.98 -4.38
N GLU A 147 14.13 27.09 -3.80
CA GLU A 147 14.24 28.38 -4.46
C GLU A 147 15.35 28.41 -5.52
N ASN A 148 16.29 27.46 -5.42
CA ASN A 148 17.44 27.36 -6.31
C ASN A 148 17.22 26.33 -7.44
N TYR A 149 16.02 25.74 -7.55
CA TYR A 149 15.74 24.81 -8.64
C TYR A 149 15.74 25.52 -9.98
N VAL A 150 16.43 24.91 -10.95
CA VAL A 150 16.56 25.40 -12.32
C VAL A 150 15.83 24.46 -13.29
N LYS A 151 15.69 24.90 -14.54
CA LYS A 151 15.02 24.13 -15.59
C LYS A 151 15.83 22.94 -16.08
N ASP A 152 17.16 23.04 -16.04
CA ASP A 152 18.09 22.01 -16.51
C ASP A 152 19.39 22.05 -15.69
N GLY A 153 20.10 20.93 -15.59
CA GLY A 153 21.30 20.76 -14.77
C GLY A 153 21.41 19.36 -14.15
N ILE A 154 21.98 19.26 -12.95
CA ILE A 154 22.05 17.97 -12.22
C ILE A 154 20.69 17.67 -11.60
N ARG A 155 20.16 16.48 -11.89
CA ARG A 155 18.88 16.02 -11.36
C ARG A 155 18.97 15.81 -9.85
N VAL A 156 17.95 16.21 -9.09
CA VAL A 156 17.88 16.00 -7.64
C VAL A 156 16.87 14.90 -7.35
N LEU A 157 17.34 13.74 -6.90
CA LEU A 157 16.47 12.64 -6.48
C LEU A 157 16.01 12.84 -5.05
N ARG A 158 14.72 13.10 -4.90
CA ARG A 158 14.03 13.44 -3.66
C ARG A 158 13.26 12.22 -3.15
N ILE A 159 12.74 12.35 -1.94
CA ILE A 159 11.82 11.37 -1.35
C ILE A 159 10.66 10.98 -2.26
N THR A 160 10.11 11.92 -3.04
CA THR A 160 9.00 11.65 -3.97
C THR A 160 9.40 10.75 -5.14
N ASN A 161 10.70 10.69 -5.46
CA ASN A 161 11.23 9.85 -6.52
C ASN A 161 11.39 8.39 -6.07
N VAL A 162 11.66 8.13 -4.78
CA VAL A 162 11.85 6.77 -4.27
C VAL A 162 10.50 6.15 -3.93
N GLN A 163 10.04 5.22 -4.77
CA GLN A 163 8.86 4.41 -4.55
C GLN A 163 9.25 2.95 -4.29
N LYS A 164 8.26 2.15 -3.92
CA LYS A 164 8.51 0.74 -3.56
C LYS A 164 8.94 -0.04 -4.81
N GLY A 165 10.20 -0.45 -4.84
CA GLY A 165 10.80 -1.21 -5.92
C GLY A 165 11.26 -0.38 -7.12
N VAL A 166 11.00 0.93 -7.17
CA VAL A 166 11.24 1.72 -8.39
C VAL A 166 11.57 3.18 -8.07
N ILE A 167 12.36 3.81 -8.94
CA ILE A 167 12.59 5.26 -8.94
C ILE A 167 11.70 5.89 -10.02
N VAL A 168 10.79 6.76 -9.60
CA VAL A 168 9.88 7.52 -10.48
C VAL A 168 10.36 8.96 -10.64
N ASP A 169 10.09 9.59 -11.79
CA ASP A 169 10.56 10.95 -12.07
C ASP A 169 9.53 11.82 -12.81
N GLU A 170 8.27 11.78 -12.33
CA GLU A 170 7.13 12.47 -12.96
C GLU A 170 7.16 14.01 -12.85
N ASN A 171 8.07 14.57 -12.04
CA ASN A 171 8.25 16.02 -11.88
C ASN A 171 9.71 16.32 -11.50
N PRO A 172 10.63 16.26 -12.47
CA PRO A 172 12.06 16.37 -12.20
C PRO A 172 12.41 17.75 -11.64
N LYS A 173 13.43 17.77 -10.78
CA LYS A 173 14.03 19.00 -10.25
C LYS A 173 15.51 18.97 -10.53
N PHE A 174 16.04 20.11 -10.95
CA PHE A 174 17.43 20.25 -11.33
C PHE A 174 18.10 21.34 -10.50
N TYR A 175 19.40 21.18 -10.31
CA TYR A 175 20.30 22.15 -9.73
C TYR A 175 21.37 22.53 -10.75
N SER A 176 21.81 23.80 -10.74
CA SER A 176 22.83 24.26 -11.70
C SER A 176 24.16 23.51 -11.50
N LEU A 177 24.90 23.31 -12.59
CA LEU A 177 26.27 22.79 -12.54
C LEU A 177 27.25 23.81 -11.96
N ASP A 178 26.91 25.11 -12.03
CA ASP A 178 27.74 26.23 -11.58
C ASP A 178 27.48 26.63 -10.11
N THR A 179 26.95 25.72 -9.29
CA THR A 179 26.65 26.01 -7.89
C THR A 179 27.93 26.28 -7.10
N LYS A 180 27.96 27.36 -6.31
CA LYS A 180 29.08 27.66 -5.40
C LYS A 180 29.27 26.60 -4.31
N GLU A 181 28.24 25.81 -4.01
CA GLU A 181 28.26 24.71 -3.06
C GLU A 181 28.79 23.43 -3.72
N SER A 182 29.76 22.76 -3.09
CA SER A 182 30.26 21.46 -3.59
C SER A 182 29.19 20.39 -3.39
N ILE A 183 28.49 20.06 -4.47
CA ILE A 183 27.52 18.94 -4.50
C ILE A 183 28.13 17.63 -5.03
N GLU A 184 29.43 17.63 -5.32
CA GLU A 184 30.15 16.52 -5.97
C GLU A 184 30.05 15.22 -5.17
N GLN A 185 30.22 15.30 -3.84
CA GLN A 185 30.13 14.15 -2.94
C GLN A 185 28.73 13.51 -2.85
N TYR A 186 27.70 14.22 -3.32
CA TYR A 186 26.32 13.73 -3.33
C TYR A 186 25.89 13.21 -4.69
N LYS A 187 26.79 13.17 -5.67
CA LYS A 187 26.50 12.59 -6.98
C LYS A 187 26.25 11.09 -6.86
N LEU A 188 25.17 10.69 -7.49
CA LEU A 188 24.78 9.30 -7.64
C LEU A 188 25.51 8.71 -8.85
N VAL A 189 25.77 7.42 -8.77
CA VAL A 189 26.41 6.63 -9.81
C VAL A 189 25.50 5.48 -10.23
N LYS A 190 25.88 4.84 -11.33
CA LYS A 190 25.16 3.69 -11.86
C LYS A 190 24.98 2.59 -10.79
N ASP A 191 23.78 2.04 -10.75
CA ASP A 191 23.32 0.97 -9.85
C ASP A 191 23.30 1.34 -8.36
N ASP A 192 23.32 2.62 -8.01
CA ASP A 192 23.07 3.04 -6.63
C ASP A 192 21.67 2.61 -6.18
N LEU A 193 21.60 2.07 -4.96
CA LEU A 193 20.34 1.70 -4.32
C LEU A 193 19.87 2.87 -3.44
N LEU A 194 18.68 3.40 -3.70
CA LEU A 194 18.16 4.57 -2.99
C LEU A 194 17.06 4.15 -2.01
N MET A 195 17.05 4.78 -0.83
CA MET A 195 16.09 4.49 0.22
C MET A 195 15.48 5.77 0.81
N SER A 196 14.17 5.81 0.98
CA SER A 196 13.48 6.92 1.63
C SER A 196 13.72 6.91 3.15
N LEU A 197 14.27 8.00 3.68
CA LEU A 197 14.53 8.16 5.11
C LEU A 197 13.37 8.81 5.87
N THR A 198 12.47 9.48 5.17
CA THR A 198 11.36 10.22 5.78
C THR A 198 10.03 9.89 5.09
N GLY A 199 8.89 10.29 5.66
CA GLY A 199 7.56 10.12 5.02
C GLY A 199 7.20 8.65 4.76
N ASN A 200 7.35 8.20 3.52
CA ASN A 200 7.25 6.79 3.12
C ASN A 200 8.51 6.01 3.52
N VAL A 201 8.86 6.03 4.81
CA VAL A 201 10.11 5.48 5.34
C VAL A 201 10.27 4.01 4.98
N GLY A 202 11.44 3.64 4.45
CA GLY A 202 11.79 2.23 4.22
C GLY A 202 11.56 1.73 2.80
N ARG A 203 11.06 2.56 1.89
CA ARG A 203 10.96 2.21 0.47
C ARG A 203 12.32 2.26 -0.19
N VAL A 204 12.58 1.31 -1.08
CA VAL A 204 13.87 1.11 -1.73
C VAL A 204 13.64 1.04 -3.24
N GLY A 205 14.49 1.70 -4.01
CA GLY A 205 14.48 1.63 -5.48
C GLY A 205 15.90 1.62 -6.05
N LEU A 206 16.11 0.84 -7.10
CA LEU A 206 17.38 0.80 -7.84
C LEU A 206 17.44 1.96 -8.84
N LEU A 207 18.52 2.74 -8.83
CA LEU A 207 18.69 3.89 -9.71
C LEU A 207 18.86 3.48 -11.19
N PRO A 208 17.93 3.86 -12.09
CA PRO A 208 18.11 3.63 -13.52
C PRO A 208 19.16 4.57 -14.13
N ASN A 209 19.97 4.03 -15.05
CA ASN A 209 21.07 4.78 -15.69
C ASN A 209 20.61 6.03 -16.44
N TYR A 210 19.43 6.01 -17.05
CA TYR A 210 18.89 7.15 -17.81
C TYR A 210 18.49 8.35 -16.94
N LEU A 211 18.48 8.20 -15.60
CA LEU A 211 18.24 9.32 -14.68
C LEU A 211 19.52 10.08 -14.32
N LEU A 212 20.70 9.57 -14.70
CA LEU A 212 21.98 10.24 -14.45
C LEU A 212 22.25 11.35 -15.49
N PRO A 213 22.98 12.42 -15.12
CA PRO A 213 23.58 12.70 -13.81
C PRO A 213 22.54 13.12 -12.77
N ALA A 214 22.69 12.60 -11.55
CA ALA A 214 21.79 12.89 -10.44
C ALA A 214 22.54 13.09 -9.12
N ALA A 215 21.92 13.81 -8.18
CA ALA A 215 22.41 14.05 -6.84
C ALA A 215 21.37 13.67 -5.78
N LEU A 216 21.86 13.23 -4.63
CA LEU A 216 21.09 12.67 -3.52
C LEU A 216 20.53 13.76 -2.60
N ASN A 217 19.21 13.84 -2.43
CA ASN A 217 18.57 14.74 -1.47
C ASN A 217 18.70 14.25 -0.02
N GLN A 218 18.75 15.16 0.97
CA GLN A 218 18.93 14.83 2.40
C GLN A 218 17.86 13.91 3.01
N ARG A 219 16.71 13.74 2.37
CA ARG A 219 15.63 12.83 2.81
C ARG A 219 15.72 11.44 2.19
N VAL A 220 16.79 11.17 1.46
CA VAL A 220 17.08 9.90 0.78
C VAL A 220 18.48 9.44 1.19
N ALA A 221 18.63 8.16 1.51
CA ALA A 221 19.93 7.52 1.66
C ALA A 221 20.31 6.82 0.36
N CYS A 222 21.60 6.78 0.06
CA CYS A 222 22.15 5.88 -0.94
C CYS A 222 22.88 4.73 -0.21
N LEU A 223 22.53 3.51 -0.58
CA LEU A 223 23.13 2.27 -0.13
C LEU A 223 24.04 1.81 -1.26
N ARG A 224 25.33 2.15 -1.16
CA ARG A 224 26.33 1.86 -2.19
C ARG A 224 27.20 0.67 -1.78
N ASN A 225 27.23 -0.36 -2.60
CA ASN A 225 28.14 -1.50 -2.44
C ASN A 225 28.84 -1.79 -3.77
N ASN A 226 30.04 -2.37 -3.70
CA ASN A 226 30.87 -2.70 -4.86
C ASN A 226 30.61 -4.11 -5.43
N GLY A 227 29.70 -4.89 -4.83
CA GLY A 227 29.40 -6.27 -5.25
C GLY A 227 30.29 -7.35 -4.62
N GLU A 228 31.35 -7.00 -3.90
CA GLU A 228 32.35 -7.99 -3.42
C GLU A 228 31.88 -8.85 -2.25
N LYS A 229 30.94 -8.37 -1.45
CA LYS A 229 30.39 -9.12 -0.30
C LYS A 229 28.91 -9.46 -0.47
N VAL A 230 28.20 -8.57 -1.14
CA VAL A 230 26.76 -8.67 -1.39
C VAL A 230 26.50 -8.23 -2.81
N ASP A 231 25.77 -9.03 -3.58
CA ASP A 231 25.30 -8.64 -4.91
C ASP A 231 24.29 -7.49 -4.78
N LYS A 232 24.38 -6.50 -5.67
CA LYS A 232 23.55 -5.28 -5.62
C LYS A 232 22.06 -5.59 -5.77
N ARG A 233 21.71 -6.52 -6.67
CA ARG A 233 20.32 -6.90 -6.96
C ARG A 233 19.76 -7.78 -5.85
N PHE A 234 20.59 -8.67 -5.29
CA PHE A 234 20.24 -9.42 -4.10
C PHE A 234 19.93 -8.49 -2.92
N LEU A 235 20.77 -7.48 -2.68
CA LEU A 235 20.54 -6.48 -1.63
C LEU A 235 19.24 -5.71 -1.88
N PHE A 236 18.98 -5.28 -3.12
CA PHE A 236 17.70 -4.66 -3.49
C PHE A 236 16.51 -5.56 -3.14
N HIS A 237 16.53 -6.85 -3.52
CA HIS A 237 15.42 -7.75 -3.23
C HIS A 237 15.21 -8.03 -1.74
N LEU A 238 16.29 -8.09 -0.95
CA LEU A 238 16.20 -8.22 0.50
C LEU A 238 15.54 -7.00 1.15
N LEU A 239 15.94 -5.80 0.74
CA LEU A 239 15.47 -4.55 1.34
C LEU A 239 14.12 -4.08 0.77
N ASN A 240 13.69 -4.58 -0.39
CA ASN A 240 12.37 -4.26 -0.96
C ASN A 240 11.20 -5.07 -0.34
N GLN A 241 11.43 -5.76 0.78
CA GLN A 241 10.41 -6.56 1.46
C GLN A 241 9.60 -5.76 2.47
N ASP A 242 8.34 -6.16 2.66
CA ASP A 242 7.43 -5.58 3.67
C ASP A 242 8.03 -5.63 5.08
N ILE A 243 8.77 -6.69 5.40
CA ILE A 243 9.37 -6.89 6.72
C ILE A 243 10.47 -5.86 7.03
N PHE A 244 11.27 -5.49 6.04
CA PHE A 244 12.27 -4.44 6.16
C PHE A 244 11.59 -3.07 6.28
N GLU A 245 10.62 -2.78 5.40
CA GLU A 245 9.85 -1.54 5.43
C GLU A 245 9.17 -1.33 6.79
N GLN A 246 8.53 -2.37 7.34
CA GLN A 246 7.93 -2.34 8.67
C GLN A 246 8.95 -2.11 9.79
N SER A 247 10.13 -2.74 9.71
CA SER A 247 11.22 -2.54 10.66
C SER A 247 11.71 -1.08 10.63
N CYS A 248 11.82 -0.49 9.45
CA CYS A 248 12.19 0.92 9.28
C CYS A 248 11.10 1.84 9.87
N ILE A 249 9.83 1.57 9.59
CA ILE A 249 8.70 2.34 10.13
C ILE A 249 8.66 2.28 11.65
N ALA A 250 8.91 1.12 12.26
CA ALA A 250 8.92 0.93 13.71
C ALA A 250 10.06 1.70 14.39
N SER A 251 11.22 1.77 13.73
CA SER A 251 12.42 2.44 14.24
C SER A 251 12.46 3.96 13.98
N SER A 252 11.59 4.46 13.11
CA SER A 252 11.53 5.89 12.76
C SER A 252 11.02 6.81 13.90
N LYS A 253 11.57 8.02 14.00
CA LYS A 253 11.24 9.05 15.03
C LYS A 253 10.35 10.15 14.42
N GLY A 254 9.36 10.66 15.17
CA GLY A 254 8.53 11.82 14.79
C GLY A 254 7.02 11.51 14.63
N ILE A 255 6.15 12.46 15.02
CA ILE A 255 4.67 12.28 14.99
C ILE A 255 4.10 12.61 13.60
N ALA A 256 4.52 13.73 12.98
CA ALA A 256 4.03 14.18 11.68
C ALA A 256 4.93 13.78 10.50
N GLN A 257 6.26 13.76 10.69
CA GLN A 257 7.23 13.20 9.73
C GLN A 257 8.11 12.21 10.47
N LYS A 258 7.93 10.93 10.15
CA LYS A 258 8.79 9.84 10.60
C LYS A 258 10.13 9.97 9.90
N ASN A 259 11.24 10.02 10.64
CA ASN A 259 12.61 10.07 10.14
C ASN A 259 13.40 8.86 10.65
N LEU A 260 14.09 8.17 9.76
CA LEU A 260 14.94 7.02 10.09
C LEU A 260 16.40 7.45 10.30
N SER A 261 17.04 6.90 11.33
CA SER A 261 18.46 7.10 11.59
C SER A 261 19.30 6.21 10.67
N THR A 262 20.30 6.78 9.99
CA THR A 262 21.28 6.02 9.21
C THR A 262 22.19 5.15 10.09
N VAL A 263 22.37 5.50 11.37
CA VAL A 263 23.05 4.64 12.35
C VAL A 263 22.25 3.37 12.61
N TRP A 264 20.92 3.50 12.79
CA TRP A 264 20.06 2.32 12.93
C TRP A 264 20.11 1.46 11.66
N LEU A 265 20.08 2.10 10.49
CA LEU A 265 20.15 1.41 9.21
C LEU A 265 21.47 0.65 9.05
N SER A 266 22.59 1.27 9.45
CA SER A 266 23.92 0.62 9.47
C SER A 266 23.94 -0.62 10.34
N ASN A 267 23.29 -0.58 11.50
CA ASN A 267 23.25 -1.69 12.47
C ASN A 267 22.16 -2.73 12.17
N TYR A 268 21.33 -2.47 11.16
CA TYR A 268 20.26 -3.41 10.79
C TYR A 268 20.88 -4.69 10.23
N LYS A 269 20.45 -5.84 10.74
CA LYS A 269 21.02 -7.14 10.40
C LYS A 269 20.27 -7.78 9.24
N ILE A 270 21.02 -8.24 8.24
CA ILE A 270 20.50 -8.95 7.06
C ILE A 270 21.12 -10.35 6.95
N PRO A 271 20.39 -11.36 6.44
CA PRO A 271 20.95 -12.67 6.15
C PRO A 271 21.90 -12.57 4.94
N LEU A 272 23.10 -13.13 5.07
CA LEU A 272 24.11 -13.09 4.01
C LEU A 272 24.55 -14.51 3.59
N PRO A 273 23.88 -15.11 2.60
CA PRO A 273 24.38 -16.34 1.98
C PRO A 273 25.69 -16.07 1.19
N PRO A 274 26.46 -17.11 0.84
CA PRO A 274 27.62 -16.97 -0.06
C PRO A 274 27.25 -16.32 -1.40
N LEU A 275 28.17 -15.58 -2.03
CA LEU A 275 27.91 -14.84 -3.29
C LEU A 275 27.31 -15.72 -4.39
N GLU A 276 27.83 -16.93 -4.60
CA GLU A 276 27.30 -17.86 -5.60
C GLU A 276 25.80 -18.18 -5.37
N VAL A 277 25.39 -18.31 -4.11
CA VAL A 277 23.99 -18.54 -3.74
C VAL A 277 23.16 -17.27 -3.94
N GLN A 278 23.73 -16.08 -3.64
CA GLN A 278 23.07 -14.80 -3.93
C GLN A 278 22.79 -14.66 -5.43
N GLU A 279 23.76 -14.96 -6.28
CA GLU A 279 23.62 -14.93 -7.74
C GLU A 279 22.56 -15.92 -8.23
N GLN A 280 22.56 -17.16 -7.73
CA GLN A 280 21.53 -18.14 -8.07
C GLN A 280 20.11 -17.65 -7.70
N ILE A 281 19.96 -17.04 -6.52
CA ILE A 281 18.70 -16.43 -6.09
C ILE A 281 18.30 -15.31 -7.06
N VAL A 282 19.22 -14.41 -7.39
CA VAL A 282 18.93 -13.29 -8.28
C VAL A 282 18.52 -13.78 -9.67
N VAL A 283 19.21 -14.77 -10.23
CA VAL A 283 18.85 -15.37 -11.53
C VAL A 283 17.43 -15.97 -11.50
N GLU A 284 17.07 -16.65 -10.40
CA GLU A 284 15.72 -17.17 -10.20
C GLU A 284 14.67 -16.04 -10.18
N LEU A 285 14.95 -14.97 -9.44
CA LEU A 285 14.06 -13.81 -9.32
C LEU A 285 13.93 -13.03 -10.63
N ASP A 286 15.02 -12.86 -11.38
CA ASP A 286 15.00 -12.25 -12.71
C ASP A 286 14.10 -13.04 -13.67
N ASN A 287 14.14 -14.37 -13.61
CA ASN A 287 13.27 -15.21 -14.43
C ASN A 287 11.79 -15.06 -14.05
N TYR A 288 11.49 -14.93 -12.75
CA TYR A 288 10.13 -14.61 -12.29
C TYR A 288 9.69 -13.23 -12.78
N GLN A 289 10.57 -12.23 -12.70
CA GLN A 289 10.27 -10.88 -13.16
C GLN A 289 9.97 -10.82 -14.66
N LYS A 290 10.74 -11.55 -15.50
CA LYS A 290 10.46 -11.65 -16.94
C LYS A 290 9.06 -12.19 -17.24
N ILE A 291 8.61 -13.19 -16.47
CA ILE A 291 7.26 -13.77 -16.62
C ILE A 291 6.20 -12.74 -16.22
N ILE A 292 6.41 -12.05 -15.09
CA ILE A 292 5.51 -10.99 -14.62
C ILE A 292 5.40 -9.88 -15.67
N ASP A 293 6.53 -9.39 -16.19
CA ASP A 293 6.56 -8.29 -17.15
C ASP A 293 5.89 -8.68 -18.47
N GLY A 294 6.16 -9.88 -18.99
CA GLY A 294 5.50 -10.40 -20.19
C GLY A 294 3.98 -10.53 -20.01
N ALA A 295 3.53 -11.09 -18.88
CA ALA A 295 2.10 -11.22 -18.58
C ALA A 295 1.42 -9.86 -18.40
N ARG A 296 2.08 -8.88 -17.77
CA ARG A 296 1.57 -7.51 -17.63
C ARG A 296 1.38 -6.84 -18.98
N GLN A 297 2.35 -6.99 -19.90
CA GLN A 297 2.21 -6.46 -21.25
C GLN A 297 0.99 -7.03 -21.99
N VAL A 298 0.70 -8.33 -21.83
CA VAL A 298 -0.51 -8.95 -22.40
C VAL A 298 -1.77 -8.33 -21.81
N VAL A 299 -1.84 -8.18 -20.48
CA VAL A 299 -3.00 -7.62 -19.79
C VAL A 299 -3.23 -6.15 -20.13
N GLU A 300 -2.17 -5.33 -20.16
CA GLU A 300 -2.24 -3.88 -20.38
C GLU A 300 -2.56 -3.51 -21.84
N ASN A 301 -2.09 -4.30 -22.80
CA ASN A 301 -2.30 -4.03 -24.22
C ASN A 301 -3.56 -4.72 -24.79
N TYR A 302 -4.18 -5.64 -24.05
CA TYR A 302 -5.40 -6.28 -24.51
C TYR A 302 -6.57 -5.29 -24.53
N LYS A 303 -7.20 -5.21 -25.70
CA LYS A 303 -8.49 -4.53 -25.91
C LYS A 303 -9.33 -5.43 -26.81
N PRO A 304 -10.60 -5.70 -26.48
CA PRO A 304 -11.48 -6.45 -27.37
C PRO A 304 -11.54 -5.79 -28.74
N HIS A 305 -11.20 -6.55 -29.77
CA HIS A 305 -11.36 -6.14 -31.16
C HIS A 305 -12.61 -6.81 -31.72
N ILE A 306 -13.42 -6.03 -32.42
CA ILE A 306 -14.57 -6.53 -33.16
C ILE A 306 -14.29 -6.20 -34.61
N ASP A 307 -14.13 -7.23 -35.44
CA ASP A 307 -14.05 -7.08 -36.88
C ASP A 307 -15.43 -6.66 -37.40
N ILE A 308 -15.59 -5.36 -37.65
CA ILE A 308 -16.85 -4.80 -38.15
C ILE A 308 -16.94 -5.11 -39.64
N ASP A 309 -17.90 -5.97 -40.00
CA ASP A 309 -18.27 -6.17 -41.40
C ASP A 309 -18.86 -4.86 -41.98
N PRO A 310 -18.33 -4.33 -43.09
CA PRO A 310 -18.87 -3.14 -43.75
C PRO A 310 -20.36 -3.25 -44.12
N ASP A 311 -20.89 -4.46 -44.30
CA ASP A 311 -22.29 -4.70 -44.66
C ASP A 311 -23.24 -4.60 -43.45
N TRP A 312 -22.72 -4.56 -42.22
CA TRP A 312 -23.55 -4.41 -41.03
C TRP A 312 -24.14 -3.01 -40.91
N GLU A 313 -25.45 -2.94 -40.65
CA GLU A 313 -26.12 -1.69 -40.40
C GLU A 313 -25.56 -1.02 -39.13
N MET A 314 -25.14 0.23 -39.24
CA MET A 314 -24.77 1.05 -38.09
C MET A 314 -26.01 1.69 -37.48
N VAL A 315 -26.39 1.24 -36.29
CA VAL A 315 -27.61 1.66 -35.60
C VAL A 315 -27.27 2.57 -34.42
N GLU A 316 -27.98 3.70 -34.29
CA GLU A 316 -27.91 4.53 -33.09
C GLU A 316 -28.56 3.81 -31.90
N LEU A 317 -27.84 3.72 -30.78
CA LEU A 317 -28.27 3.02 -29.57
C LEU A 317 -29.65 3.46 -29.09
N GLY A 318 -29.98 4.75 -29.22
CA GLY A 318 -31.27 5.31 -28.83
C GLY A 318 -32.48 4.75 -29.59
N LYS A 319 -32.27 4.10 -30.75
CA LYS A 319 -33.34 3.41 -31.50
C LYS A 319 -33.70 2.05 -30.89
N VAL A 320 -32.78 1.44 -30.14
CA VAL A 320 -32.92 0.06 -29.62
C VAL A 320 -32.83 -0.02 -28.10
N CYS A 321 -32.49 1.07 -27.42
CA CYS A 321 -32.25 1.12 -25.98
C CYS A 321 -32.77 2.41 -25.33
N LYS A 322 -33.29 2.27 -24.11
CA LYS A 322 -33.70 3.37 -23.23
C LYS A 322 -32.81 3.43 -21.99
N PRO A 323 -32.17 4.58 -21.70
CA PRO A 323 -31.41 4.77 -20.47
C PRO A 323 -32.33 5.04 -19.26
N GLU A 324 -32.02 4.43 -18.12
CA GLU A 324 -32.67 4.65 -16.82
C GLU A 324 -31.63 5.06 -15.76
N TYR A 325 -31.86 6.18 -15.08
CA TYR A 325 -30.94 6.68 -14.06
C TYR A 325 -31.11 5.91 -12.75
N GLY A 326 -30.01 5.72 -12.02
CA GLY A 326 -30.03 5.02 -10.74
C GLY A 326 -30.60 5.81 -9.56
N PHE A 327 -30.60 5.16 -8.41
CA PHE A 327 -31.18 5.67 -7.18
C PHE A 327 -30.24 6.66 -6.46
N THR A 328 -30.78 7.81 -6.04
CA THR A 328 -30.02 8.79 -5.25
C THR A 328 -30.17 8.47 -3.77
N GLU A 329 -29.11 7.93 -3.17
CA GLU A 329 -29.05 7.61 -1.75
C GLU A 329 -27.59 7.68 -1.24
N ARG A 330 -27.42 7.85 0.07
CA ARG A 330 -26.11 7.79 0.73
C ARG A 330 -25.70 6.34 0.97
N ALA A 331 -24.52 6.01 0.46
CA ALA A 331 -23.87 4.73 0.68
C ALA A 331 -23.56 4.51 2.17
N LYS A 332 -23.80 3.28 2.66
CA LYS A 332 -23.49 2.82 4.02
C LYS A 332 -22.52 1.65 4.01
N GLU A 333 -21.83 1.40 5.13
CA GLU A 333 -20.99 0.21 5.31
C GLU A 333 -21.80 -1.09 5.48
N LYS A 334 -23.06 -0.98 5.89
CA LYS A 334 -24.00 -2.09 6.09
C LYS A 334 -25.40 -1.66 5.69
N GLY A 335 -26.21 -2.62 5.25
CA GLY A 335 -27.60 -2.41 4.80
C GLY A 335 -28.17 -3.72 4.25
N ASP A 336 -29.39 -3.66 3.74
CA ASP A 336 -30.11 -4.85 3.28
C ASP A 336 -29.61 -5.35 1.91
N VAL A 337 -29.23 -4.42 1.02
CA VAL A 337 -28.83 -4.73 -0.36
C VAL A 337 -27.56 -4.00 -0.77
N ARG A 338 -26.78 -4.59 -1.69
CA ARG A 338 -25.57 -3.95 -2.24
C ARG A 338 -25.96 -2.69 -3.00
N PHE A 339 -25.22 -1.61 -2.78
CA PHE A 339 -25.35 -0.35 -3.52
C PHE A 339 -24.17 -0.19 -4.48
N VAL A 340 -24.41 -0.42 -5.77
CA VAL A 340 -23.41 -0.40 -6.83
C VAL A 340 -23.16 1.04 -7.25
N ARG A 341 -21.88 1.45 -7.25
CA ARG A 341 -21.43 2.83 -7.56
C ARG A 341 -20.54 2.86 -8.79
N ILE A 342 -20.28 4.06 -9.31
CA ILE A 342 -19.34 4.27 -10.43
C ILE A 342 -17.90 3.81 -10.11
N THR A 343 -17.53 3.74 -8.84
CA THR A 343 -16.23 3.23 -8.38
C THR A 343 -16.18 1.71 -8.32
N ASP A 344 -17.34 1.05 -8.39
CA ASP A 344 -17.44 -0.41 -8.30
C ASP A 344 -17.33 -1.05 -9.70
N ILE A 345 -17.13 -0.27 -10.78
CA ILE A 345 -16.92 -0.78 -12.15
C ILE A 345 -15.43 -1.02 -12.39
N GLY A 346 -15.07 -2.28 -12.61
CA GLY A 346 -13.73 -2.74 -13.01
C GLY A 346 -13.31 -2.23 -14.39
N GLN A 347 -11.99 -2.23 -14.64
CA GLN A 347 -11.46 -1.89 -15.97
C GLN A 347 -11.86 -2.90 -17.04
N ASP A 348 -12.16 -4.13 -16.63
CA ASP A 348 -12.66 -5.22 -17.48
C ASP A 348 -14.19 -5.23 -17.60
N GLY A 349 -14.87 -4.18 -17.12
CA GLY A 349 -16.33 -4.11 -17.16
C GLY A 349 -17.03 -5.12 -16.25
N LYS A 350 -16.32 -5.70 -15.27
CA LYS A 350 -16.90 -6.55 -14.21
C LYS A 350 -17.10 -5.76 -12.92
N LEU A 351 -17.91 -6.29 -12.01
CA LEU A 351 -18.15 -5.68 -10.71
C LEU A 351 -16.95 -5.89 -9.77
N ILE A 352 -16.41 -4.80 -9.23
CA ILE A 352 -15.40 -4.84 -8.18
C ILE A 352 -16.09 -5.25 -6.87
N ASN A 353 -15.57 -6.32 -6.26
CA ASN A 353 -16.15 -6.91 -5.07
C ASN A 353 -15.57 -6.37 -3.75
N ASP A 354 -14.63 -5.43 -3.83
CA ASP A 354 -13.98 -4.79 -2.69
C ASP A 354 -14.75 -3.54 -2.22
N GLU A 355 -14.52 -3.14 -0.96
CA GLU A 355 -15.10 -1.94 -0.34
C GLU A 355 -16.62 -1.79 -0.54
N LYS A 356 -17.34 -2.90 -0.36
CA LYS A 356 -18.79 -2.95 -0.58
C LYS A 356 -19.54 -1.92 0.24
N LYS A 357 -20.47 -1.25 -0.41
CA LYS A 357 -21.44 -0.34 0.18
C LYS A 357 -22.86 -0.84 -0.01
N TYR A 358 -23.72 -0.40 0.89
CA TYR A 358 -25.09 -0.89 1.01
C TYR A 358 -26.08 0.25 1.24
N ILE A 359 -27.35 -0.06 1.07
CA ILE A 359 -28.49 0.79 1.46
C ILE A 359 -29.56 -0.09 2.10
N ASP A 360 -30.48 0.52 2.85
CA ASP A 360 -31.66 -0.16 3.35
C ASP A 360 -32.69 -0.27 2.21
N LEU A 361 -33.36 -1.41 2.10
CA LEU A 361 -34.25 -1.69 0.99
C LEU A 361 -35.63 -1.06 1.22
N THR A 362 -35.81 0.17 0.75
CA THR A 362 -37.10 0.87 0.78
C THR A 362 -38.00 0.50 -0.40
N ALA A 363 -39.30 0.79 -0.30
CA ALA A 363 -40.25 0.60 -1.41
C ALA A 363 -39.84 1.37 -2.68
N THR A 364 -39.18 2.52 -2.52
CA THR A 364 -38.64 3.31 -3.65
C THR A 364 -37.38 2.66 -4.23
N ALA A 365 -36.47 2.17 -3.39
CA ALA A 365 -35.23 1.52 -3.82
C ALA A 365 -35.48 0.24 -4.64
N LYS A 366 -36.56 -0.50 -4.33
CA LYS A 366 -36.96 -1.71 -5.09
C LYS A 366 -37.12 -1.50 -6.60
N LYS A 367 -37.44 -0.27 -7.05
CA LYS A 367 -37.57 0.06 -8.48
C LYS A 367 -36.23 0.03 -9.24
N TYR A 368 -35.13 0.10 -8.49
CA TYR A 368 -33.76 0.16 -8.99
C TYR A 368 -32.98 -1.13 -8.72
N LEU A 369 -33.68 -2.21 -8.35
CA LEU A 369 -33.05 -3.52 -8.25
C LEU A 369 -32.48 -3.93 -9.61
N LEU A 370 -31.24 -4.40 -9.58
CA LEU A 370 -30.53 -4.96 -10.70
C LEU A 370 -30.98 -6.39 -10.94
N LYS A 371 -31.00 -6.77 -12.21
CA LYS A 371 -31.19 -8.15 -12.65
C LYS A 371 -29.94 -8.64 -13.35
N LYS A 372 -29.73 -9.95 -13.34
CA LYS A 372 -28.68 -10.60 -14.12
C LYS A 372 -28.83 -10.20 -15.60
N GLY A 373 -27.74 -9.73 -16.21
CA GLY A 373 -27.75 -9.18 -17.58
C GLY A 373 -28.06 -7.67 -17.68
N ASP A 374 -28.30 -6.97 -16.57
CA ASP A 374 -28.43 -5.51 -16.60
C ASP A 374 -27.08 -4.86 -16.94
N VAL A 375 -27.06 -4.00 -17.96
CA VAL A 375 -25.87 -3.23 -18.36
C VAL A 375 -25.92 -1.85 -17.75
N LEU A 376 -24.87 -1.47 -17.02
CA LEU A 376 -24.72 -0.17 -16.37
C LEU A 376 -23.59 0.64 -17.00
N VAL A 377 -23.81 1.95 -17.17
CA VAL A 377 -22.82 2.90 -17.68
C VAL A 377 -22.55 3.98 -16.64
N ALA A 378 -21.28 4.23 -16.34
CA ALA A 378 -20.86 5.35 -15.50
C ALA A 378 -20.99 6.67 -16.25
N ARG A 379 -21.65 7.65 -15.63
CA ARG A 379 -22.02 8.90 -16.30
C ARG A 379 -21.03 10.05 -16.12
N THR A 380 -20.12 9.96 -15.13
CA THR A 380 -19.33 11.13 -14.69
C THR A 380 -17.95 10.75 -14.15
N GLY A 381 -17.07 11.75 -14.07
CA GLY A 381 -15.76 11.67 -13.44
C GLY A 381 -14.75 10.87 -14.26
N ALA A 382 -13.65 10.44 -13.65
CA ALA A 382 -12.61 9.64 -14.32
C ALA A 382 -13.09 8.26 -14.82
N THR A 383 -14.31 7.86 -14.45
CA THR A 383 -14.92 6.59 -14.85
C THR A 383 -16.03 6.76 -15.87
N PHE A 384 -16.27 7.96 -16.42
CA PHE A 384 -17.31 8.17 -17.43
C PHE A 384 -17.17 7.17 -18.59
N GLY A 385 -18.29 6.72 -19.15
CA GLY A 385 -18.31 5.77 -20.27
C GLY A 385 -18.01 4.32 -19.88
N LYS A 386 -17.41 4.04 -18.72
CA LYS A 386 -17.17 2.65 -18.29
C LYS A 386 -18.50 1.89 -18.21
N THR A 387 -18.53 0.73 -18.84
CA THR A 387 -19.72 -0.11 -18.95
C THR A 387 -19.50 -1.42 -18.21
N MET A 388 -20.48 -1.83 -17.42
CA MET A 388 -20.45 -3.05 -16.62
C MET A 388 -21.67 -3.91 -16.90
N MET A 389 -21.47 -5.23 -16.95
CA MET A 389 -22.55 -6.21 -16.91
C MET A 389 -22.76 -6.69 -15.48
N PHE A 390 -24.00 -6.60 -14.98
CA PHE A 390 -24.34 -7.15 -13.67
C PHE A 390 -24.69 -8.64 -13.82
N ASN A 391 -23.80 -9.52 -13.34
CA ASN A 391 -23.95 -10.97 -13.44
C ASN A 391 -23.98 -11.70 -12.09
N GLU A 392 -24.24 -10.96 -11.01
CA GLU A 392 -24.27 -11.50 -9.65
C GLU A 392 -25.61 -12.15 -9.32
N ASP A 393 -25.58 -13.15 -8.43
CA ASP A 393 -26.77 -13.88 -7.99
C ASP A 393 -27.44 -13.27 -6.73
N TYR A 394 -26.93 -12.14 -6.23
CA TYR A 394 -27.49 -11.44 -5.06
C TYR A 394 -28.19 -10.12 -5.44
N GLU A 395 -29.07 -9.64 -4.55
CA GLU A 395 -29.79 -8.38 -4.74
C GLU A 395 -28.88 -7.15 -4.64
N ALA A 396 -28.98 -6.27 -5.62
CA ALA A 396 -28.23 -5.03 -5.68
C ALA A 396 -29.08 -3.89 -6.28
N VAL A 397 -28.82 -2.67 -5.82
CA VAL A 397 -29.37 -1.43 -6.35
C VAL A 397 -28.24 -0.57 -6.89
N PHE A 398 -28.46 0.16 -7.99
CA PHE A 398 -27.45 1.02 -8.61
C PHE A 398 -27.65 2.49 -8.29
N ALA A 399 -26.54 3.20 -8.03
CA ALA A 399 -26.52 4.61 -7.67
C ALA A 399 -26.85 5.55 -8.84
N SER A 400 -27.29 6.78 -8.55
CA SER A 400 -27.73 7.78 -9.55
C SER A 400 -26.65 8.31 -10.50
N PHE A 401 -25.37 8.03 -10.20
CA PHE A 401 -24.25 8.26 -11.12
C PHE A 401 -24.08 7.14 -12.17
N LEU A 402 -24.86 6.08 -12.07
CA LEU A 402 -24.96 5.01 -13.06
C LEU A 402 -26.26 5.16 -13.87
N ILE A 403 -26.19 4.69 -15.11
CA ILE A 403 -27.32 4.61 -16.04
C ILE A 403 -27.46 3.15 -16.44
N ARG A 404 -28.62 2.55 -16.18
CA ARG A 404 -28.98 1.24 -16.72
C ARG A 404 -29.47 1.36 -18.15
N LEU A 405 -29.00 0.47 -19.02
CA LEU A 405 -29.45 0.37 -20.40
C LEU A 405 -30.55 -0.69 -20.50
N VAL A 406 -31.75 -0.26 -20.88
CA VAL A 406 -32.89 -1.15 -21.10
C VAL A 406 -33.03 -1.36 -22.61
N PHE A 407 -32.61 -2.53 -23.08
CA PHE A 407 -32.73 -2.91 -24.49
C PHE A 407 -34.18 -3.26 -24.84
N LEU A 408 -34.77 -2.49 -25.75
CA LEU A 408 -36.16 -2.61 -26.18
C LEU A 408 -36.31 -3.51 -27.41
N SER A 409 -35.23 -3.70 -28.17
CA SER A 409 -35.20 -4.49 -29.40
C SER A 409 -34.65 -5.88 -29.15
N LYS A 410 -35.29 -6.91 -29.73
CA LYS A 410 -34.76 -8.28 -29.75
C LYS A 410 -33.61 -8.47 -30.76
N LYS A 411 -33.25 -7.43 -31.52
CA LYS A 411 -32.14 -7.46 -32.48
C LYS A 411 -30.76 -7.27 -31.84
N ILE A 412 -30.71 -6.94 -30.55
CA ILE A 412 -29.46 -6.70 -29.82
C ILE A 412 -29.49 -7.46 -28.50
N THR A 413 -28.38 -8.10 -28.14
CA THR A 413 -28.22 -8.71 -26.82
C THR A 413 -27.45 -7.77 -25.88
N PRO A 414 -27.75 -7.78 -24.57
CA PRO A 414 -26.98 -7.05 -23.58
C PRO A 414 -25.50 -7.42 -23.60
N ASP A 415 -25.18 -8.71 -23.75
CA ASP A 415 -23.80 -9.24 -23.75
C ASP A 415 -22.99 -8.68 -24.93
N TYR A 416 -23.58 -8.64 -26.13
CA TYR A 416 -22.95 -8.06 -27.31
C TYR A 416 -22.70 -6.56 -27.13
N TYR A 417 -23.68 -5.82 -26.61
CA TYR A 417 -23.47 -4.40 -26.32
C TYR A 417 -22.36 -4.20 -25.29
N TRP A 418 -22.31 -5.02 -24.25
CA TRP A 418 -21.25 -4.95 -23.25
C TRP A 418 -19.87 -5.18 -23.87
N VAL A 419 -19.72 -6.16 -24.77
CA VAL A 419 -18.48 -6.39 -25.54
C VAL A 419 -18.14 -5.18 -26.42
N PHE A 420 -19.10 -4.67 -27.18
CA PHE A 420 -18.92 -3.46 -28.00
C PHE A 420 -18.47 -2.27 -27.17
N ALA A 421 -19.02 -2.08 -25.98
CA ALA A 421 -18.67 -0.99 -25.07
C ALA A 421 -17.24 -1.08 -24.50
N GLN A 422 -16.54 -2.20 -24.67
CA GLN A 422 -15.11 -2.32 -24.35
C GLN A 422 -14.19 -1.98 -25.53
N SER A 423 -14.74 -1.87 -26.74
CA SER A 423 -13.97 -1.63 -27.96
C SER A 423 -13.46 -0.19 -28.07
N GLN A 424 -12.40 0.01 -28.85
CA GLN A 424 -11.87 1.36 -29.13
C GLN A 424 -12.91 2.23 -29.86
N SER A 425 -13.71 1.65 -30.76
CA SER A 425 -14.77 2.36 -31.50
C SER A 425 -15.81 2.99 -30.57
N TYR A 426 -16.20 2.29 -29.50
CA TYR A 426 -17.08 2.85 -28.49
C TYR A 426 -16.42 4.03 -27.77
N TRP A 427 -15.18 3.86 -27.33
CA TRP A 427 -14.48 4.88 -26.54
C TRP A 427 -14.18 6.14 -27.35
N ASP A 428 -13.86 6.02 -28.64
CA ASP A 428 -13.68 7.18 -29.53
C ASP A 428 -14.97 8.00 -29.62
N GLN A 429 -16.11 7.32 -29.76
CA GLN A 429 -17.42 7.99 -29.77
C GLN A 429 -17.77 8.58 -28.39
N ALA A 430 -17.58 7.83 -27.30
CA ALA A 430 -17.86 8.29 -25.94
C ALA A 430 -17.05 9.55 -25.59
N ASN A 431 -15.76 9.57 -25.95
CA ASN A 431 -14.88 10.74 -25.79
C ASN A 431 -15.38 11.95 -26.59
N SER A 432 -15.85 11.74 -27.83
CA SER A 432 -16.39 12.82 -28.68
C SER A 432 -17.74 13.38 -28.21
N LEU A 433 -18.56 12.55 -27.57
CA LEU A 433 -19.91 12.87 -27.12
C LEU A 433 -19.97 13.38 -25.68
N MET A 434 -18.87 13.23 -24.94
CA MET A 434 -18.73 13.71 -23.58
C MET A 434 -18.70 15.25 -23.54
N THR A 435 -19.39 15.81 -22.55
CA THR A 435 -19.56 17.26 -22.38
C THR A 435 -19.08 17.70 -21.01
N GLY A 436 -18.70 18.98 -20.85
CA GLY A 436 -18.23 19.55 -19.58
C GLY A 436 -16.72 19.34 -19.38
N GLY A 437 -15.97 20.44 -19.23
CA GLY A 437 -14.51 20.44 -19.16
C GLY A 437 -13.92 19.62 -18.01
N GLY A 438 -13.72 20.23 -16.84
CA GLY A 438 -13.05 19.59 -15.68
C GLY A 438 -13.79 18.38 -15.06
N GLN A 439 -15.04 18.14 -15.44
CA GLN A 439 -15.79 16.92 -15.09
C GLN A 439 -16.55 16.41 -16.32
N PRO A 440 -16.02 15.36 -16.98
CA PRO A 440 -16.71 14.65 -18.05
C PRO A 440 -18.14 14.26 -17.66
N GLN A 441 -19.15 14.66 -18.45
CA GLN A 441 -20.52 14.19 -18.36
C GLN A 441 -20.93 13.42 -19.61
N PHE A 442 -21.25 12.15 -19.41
CA PHE A 442 -21.75 11.22 -20.41
C PHE A 442 -23.18 10.79 -20.03
N ASN A 443 -24.12 11.70 -20.24
CA ASN A 443 -25.52 11.52 -19.84
C ASN A 443 -26.31 10.62 -20.82
N GLY A 444 -27.54 10.28 -20.46
CA GLY A 444 -28.39 9.41 -21.27
C GLY A 444 -28.65 9.90 -22.70
N ASN A 445 -28.62 11.21 -22.96
CA ASN A 445 -28.79 11.74 -24.32
C ASN A 445 -27.51 11.59 -25.16
N ALA A 446 -26.33 11.68 -24.53
CA ALA A 446 -25.06 11.37 -25.19
C ALA A 446 -24.97 9.87 -25.51
N ILE A 447 -25.30 9.00 -24.54
CA ILE A 447 -25.29 7.54 -24.70
C ILE A 447 -26.17 7.09 -25.89
N LYS A 448 -27.36 7.67 -26.05
CA LYS A 448 -28.27 7.34 -27.17
C LYS A 448 -27.67 7.60 -28.56
N LYS A 449 -26.69 8.49 -28.69
CA LYS A 449 -26.05 8.85 -29.96
C LYS A 449 -24.92 7.89 -30.37
N ILE A 450 -24.49 7.01 -29.47
CA ILE A 450 -23.51 5.97 -29.80
C ILE A 450 -24.07 5.13 -30.96
N LYS A 451 -23.26 4.95 -32.00
CA LYS A 451 -23.54 4.07 -33.13
C LYS A 451 -22.80 2.77 -32.94
N LEU A 452 -23.50 1.67 -33.12
CA LEU A 452 -22.95 0.33 -33.02
C LEU A 452 -23.32 -0.48 -34.27
N PRO A 453 -22.47 -1.42 -34.69
CA PRO A 453 -22.83 -2.36 -35.74
C PRO A 453 -23.92 -3.31 -35.24
N MET A 454 -24.86 -3.65 -36.13
CA MET A 454 -26.00 -4.50 -35.83
C MET A 454 -25.95 -5.81 -36.64
N PRO A 455 -25.04 -6.73 -36.31
CA PRO A 455 -24.99 -8.05 -36.93
C PRO A 455 -26.18 -8.94 -36.51
N SER A 456 -26.30 -10.10 -37.15
CA SER A 456 -27.28 -11.13 -36.76
C SER A 456 -27.08 -11.58 -35.30
N ILE A 457 -28.14 -12.09 -34.66
CA ILE A 457 -28.05 -12.57 -33.27
C ILE A 457 -27.03 -13.70 -33.12
N ASP A 458 -26.87 -14.55 -34.14
CA ASP A 458 -25.90 -15.65 -34.10
C ASP A 458 -24.47 -15.10 -34.20
N SER A 459 -24.22 -14.15 -35.10
CA SER A 459 -22.94 -13.44 -35.17
C SER A 459 -22.62 -12.68 -33.88
N GLN A 460 -23.62 -12.05 -33.23
CA GLN A 460 -23.45 -11.43 -31.91
C GLN A 460 -22.98 -12.44 -30.86
N ARG A 461 -23.57 -13.65 -30.84
CA ARG A 461 -23.17 -14.73 -29.92
C ARG A 461 -21.75 -15.22 -30.20
N GLU A 462 -21.38 -15.36 -31.47
CA GLU A 462 -20.03 -15.76 -31.88
C GLU A 462 -18.98 -14.74 -31.41
N ILE A 463 -19.23 -13.44 -31.63
CA ILE A 463 -18.36 -12.36 -31.17
C ILE A 463 -18.21 -12.38 -29.64
N VAL A 464 -19.32 -12.53 -28.92
CA VAL A 464 -19.30 -12.62 -27.45
C VAL A 464 -18.48 -13.82 -27.00
N ALA A 465 -18.71 -15.00 -27.58
CA ALA A 465 -17.98 -16.22 -27.22
C ALA A 465 -16.47 -16.11 -27.48
N GLN A 466 -16.07 -15.46 -28.58
CA GLN A 466 -14.68 -15.19 -28.89
C GLN A 466 -14.05 -14.28 -27.83
N VAL A 467 -14.66 -13.14 -27.53
CA VAL A 467 -14.13 -12.19 -26.52
C VAL A 467 -14.10 -12.82 -25.13
N GLU A 468 -15.07 -13.66 -24.78
CA GLU A 468 -15.03 -14.43 -23.53
C GLU A 468 -13.85 -15.40 -23.48
N GLN A 469 -13.51 -16.06 -24.59
CA GLN A 469 -12.35 -16.94 -24.67
C GLN A 469 -11.04 -16.17 -24.52
N GLU A 470 -10.92 -15.01 -25.17
CA GLU A 470 -9.78 -14.11 -25.03
C GLU A 470 -9.65 -13.61 -23.58
N GLN A 471 -10.75 -13.19 -22.96
CA GLN A 471 -10.77 -12.71 -21.58
C GLN A 471 -10.32 -13.79 -20.58
N LYS A 472 -10.59 -15.08 -20.83
CA LYS A 472 -10.06 -16.18 -19.99
C LYS A 472 -8.54 -16.21 -19.99
N ILE A 473 -7.89 -15.90 -21.12
CA ILE A 473 -6.42 -15.82 -21.23
C ILE A 473 -5.91 -14.62 -20.44
N ILE A 474 -6.58 -13.48 -20.52
CA ILE A 474 -6.22 -12.28 -19.76
C ILE A 474 -6.35 -12.52 -18.26
N ASP A 475 -7.45 -13.13 -17.82
CA ASP A 475 -7.67 -13.45 -16.41
C ASP A 475 -6.66 -14.50 -15.91
N ALA A 476 -6.22 -15.44 -16.77
CA ALA A 476 -5.12 -16.36 -16.46
C ALA A 476 -3.78 -15.63 -16.31
N ASN A 477 -3.49 -14.63 -17.13
CA ASN A 477 -2.28 -13.81 -17.01
C ASN A 477 -2.29 -12.95 -15.74
N LYS A 478 -3.44 -12.38 -15.34
CA LYS A 478 -3.58 -11.69 -14.04
C LYS A 478 -3.22 -12.61 -12.87
N LYS A 479 -3.74 -13.84 -12.86
CA LYS A 479 -3.40 -14.85 -11.85
C LYS A 479 -1.93 -15.27 -11.90
N LEU A 480 -1.36 -15.35 -13.11
CA LEU A 480 0.06 -15.66 -13.31
C LEU A 480 0.95 -14.59 -12.66
N ILE A 481 0.62 -13.31 -12.85
CA ILE A 481 1.31 -12.18 -12.20
C ILE A 481 1.26 -12.33 -10.67
N GLU A 482 0.07 -12.48 -10.09
CA GLU A 482 -0.10 -12.63 -8.64
C GLU A 482 0.71 -13.81 -8.08
N MET A 483 0.67 -14.96 -8.77
CA MET A 483 1.40 -16.16 -8.35
C MET A 483 2.92 -15.93 -8.38
N TYR A 484 3.46 -15.31 -9.43
CA TYR A 484 4.91 -15.08 -9.53
C TYR A 484 5.39 -13.96 -8.62
N GLU A 485 4.59 -12.93 -8.37
CA GLU A 485 4.85 -11.93 -7.32
C GLU A 485 4.93 -12.60 -5.93
N GLN A 486 4.04 -13.55 -5.66
CA GLN A 486 4.10 -14.32 -4.41
C GLN A 486 5.34 -15.22 -4.37
N LYS A 487 5.74 -15.87 -5.47
CA LYS A 487 6.98 -16.66 -5.54
C LYS A 487 8.22 -15.81 -5.24
N VAL A 488 8.28 -14.55 -5.72
CA VAL A 488 9.36 -13.60 -5.37
C VAL A 488 9.40 -13.37 -3.86
N LYS A 489 8.24 -13.06 -3.24
CA LYS A 489 8.13 -12.84 -1.79
C LYS A 489 8.56 -14.08 -1.01
N ASP A 490 8.03 -15.25 -1.36
CA ASP A 490 8.33 -16.51 -0.69
C ASP A 490 9.81 -16.88 -0.81
N ARG A 491 10.40 -16.67 -1.99
CA ARG A 491 11.81 -17.00 -2.24
C ARG A 491 12.74 -16.16 -1.37
N ILE A 492 12.45 -14.87 -1.22
CA ILE A 492 13.19 -13.98 -0.33
C ILE A 492 12.89 -14.29 1.15
N ALA A 493 11.64 -14.55 1.52
CA ALA A 493 11.29 -14.94 2.90
C ALA A 493 12.07 -16.17 3.36
N LYS A 494 12.31 -17.16 2.49
CA LYS A 494 13.18 -18.32 2.78
C LYS A 494 14.63 -17.94 3.10
N VAL A 495 15.12 -16.81 2.61
CA VAL A 495 16.47 -16.31 2.94
C VAL A 495 16.50 -15.76 4.36
N TRP A 496 15.43 -15.07 4.77
CA TRP A 496 15.26 -14.57 6.14
C TRP A 496 15.05 -15.70 7.16
N GLY A 497 14.41 -16.80 6.76
CA GLY A 497 14.10 -17.91 7.67
C GLY A 497 12.84 -17.67 8.50
N GLU A 498 12.63 -18.49 9.53
CA GLU A 498 11.48 -18.34 10.42
C GLU A 498 11.73 -17.25 11.46
N LYS A 499 10.67 -16.51 11.77
CA LYS A 499 10.68 -15.53 12.85
C LYS A 499 10.60 -16.27 14.18
N VAL A 500 11.67 -16.23 14.97
CA VAL A 500 11.63 -16.72 16.35
C VAL A 500 10.93 -15.64 17.18
N VAL A 501 9.82 -16.02 17.82
CA VAL A 501 8.98 -15.12 18.63
C VAL A 501 9.58 -14.90 20.00
#